data_AF-A0A3D1SX19-F1
#
_entry.id   AF-A0A3D1SX19-F1
#
_cell.length_a   1.000
_cell.length_b   1.000
_cell.length_c   1.000
_cell.angle_alpha   90.00
_cell.angle_beta   90.00
_cell.angle_gamma   90.00
#
_symmetry.space_group_name_H-M   'P 1'
#
loop_
_entity.id
_entity.type
_entity.pdbx_description
1 polymer ?
#
loop_
_entity_poly.entity_id
_entity_poly.type
_entity_poly.pdbx_seq_one_letter_code
_entity_poly.pdbx_strand_id
1 'polypeptide(L)' 'MHTAISTSYRRDVGDGLVLRWSTAEDTERIATLHGMVHRDTAEEPPNSGVMRTIRRLMNGDYPFMGPHD' A
#
# COMPACT_ATOMS: atom_id res chain seq x y z
N MET A 1 0.64 23.32 -13.51
CA MET A 1 2.03 23.22 -13.01
C MET A 1 2.26 21.78 -12.58
N HIS A 2 3.15 21.05 -13.25
CA HIS A 2 3.55 19.71 -12.81
C HIS A 2 4.64 19.90 -11.75
N THR A 3 4.29 19.77 -10.47
CA THR A 3 5.31 19.67 -9.42
C THR A 3 6.05 18.36 -9.63
N ALA A 4 7.36 18.41 -9.87
CA ALA A 4 8.18 17.22 -9.91
C ALA A 4 8.09 16.54 -8.54
N ILE A 5 7.40 15.39 -8.47
CA ILE A 5 7.38 14.58 -7.26
C ILE A 5 8.78 14.01 -7.08
N SER A 6 9.43 14.39 -5.98
CA SER A 6 10.70 13.76 -5.62
C SER A 6 10.41 12.31 -5.23
N THR A 7 10.92 11.35 -6.01
CA THR A 7 10.86 9.92 -5.69
C THR A 7 11.58 9.60 -4.38
N SER A 8 12.40 10.53 -3.88
CA SER A 8 13.06 10.46 -2.56
C SER A 8 12.26 11.07 -1.41
N TYR A 9 11.00 11.51 -1.63
CA TYR A 9 10.19 12.09 -0.54
C TYR A 9 10.05 11.09 0.61
N ARG A 10 10.49 11.54 1.79
CA ARG A 10 10.45 10.79 3.03
C ARG A 10 10.20 11.78 4.17
N ARG A 11 9.24 11.49 5.02
CA ARG A 11 8.89 12.30 6.19
C ARG A 11 8.71 11.41 7.41
N ASP A 12 9.44 11.70 8.47
CA ASP A 12 9.21 11.11 9.79
C ASP A 12 7.85 11.60 10.33
N VAL A 13 7.04 10.69 10.86
CA VAL A 13 5.71 11.01 11.43
C VAL A 13 5.58 10.59 12.90
N GLY A 14 6.70 10.40 13.61
CA GLY A 14 6.75 9.97 15.01
C GLY A 14 6.66 8.45 15.17
N ASP A 15 6.92 7.96 16.40
CA ASP A 15 6.78 6.54 16.79
C ASP A 15 7.52 5.54 15.89
N GLY A 16 8.62 5.97 15.28
CA GLY A 16 9.39 5.16 14.32
C GLY A 16 8.72 4.97 12.97
N LEU A 17 7.62 5.67 12.70
CA LEU A 17 6.88 5.63 11.44
C LEU A 17 7.42 6.65 10.44
N VAL A 18 7.33 6.26 9.16
CA VAL A 18 7.79 7.09 8.05
C VAL A 18 6.78 7.07 6.92
N LEU A 19 6.45 8.27 6.43
CA LEU A 19 5.70 8.47 5.21
C LEU A 19 6.65 8.58 4.03
N ARG A 20 6.46 7.75 3.01
CA ARG A 20 7.16 7.78 1.73
C ARG A 20 6.24 7.22 0.63
N TRP A 21 6.59 7.48 -0.62
CA TRP A 21 5.94 6.78 -1.74
C TRP A 21 6.13 5.27 -1.61
N SER A 22 5.07 4.53 -1.96
CA SER A 22 5.11 3.07 -2.01
C SER A 22 6.05 2.60 -3.12
N THR A 23 6.56 1.38 -3.01
CA THR A 23 7.27 0.68 -4.09
C THR A 23 6.62 -0.68 -4.35
N ALA A 24 7.03 -1.36 -5.42
CA ALA A 24 6.56 -2.72 -5.70
C ALA A 24 6.84 -3.70 -4.55
N GLU A 25 7.92 -3.49 -3.80
CA GLU A 25 8.30 -4.30 -2.63
C GLU A 25 7.34 -4.15 -1.44
N ASP A 26 6.52 -3.10 -1.43
CA ASP A 26 5.54 -2.87 -0.36
C ASP A 26 4.22 -3.62 -0.60
N THR A 27 4.00 -4.18 -1.79
CA THR A 27 2.73 -4.78 -2.22
C THR A 27 2.17 -5.76 -1.19
N GLU A 28 2.97 -6.71 -0.71
CA GLU A 28 2.50 -7.72 0.24
C GLU A 28 2.22 -7.14 1.64
N ARG A 29 2.97 -6.10 2.04
CA ARG A 29 2.74 -5.42 3.33
C ARG A 29 1.43 -4.63 3.30
N ILE A 30 1.17 -3.92 2.21
CA ILE A 30 -0.09 -3.18 1.99
C ILE A 30 -1.26 -4.16 1.87
N ALA A 31 -1.09 -5.25 1.12
CA ALA A 31 -2.12 -6.28 0.97
C ALA A 31 -2.49 -6.88 2.34
N THR A 32 -1.49 -7.24 3.15
CA THR A 32 -1.69 -7.78 4.50
C THR A 32 -2.38 -6.76 5.41
N LEU A 33 -1.95 -5.50 5.40
CA LEU A 33 -2.59 -4.43 6.17
C LEU A 33 -4.08 -4.32 5.82
N HIS A 34 -4.42 -4.24 4.52
CA HIS A 34 -5.83 -4.16 4.12
C HIS A 34 -6.60 -5.43 4.42
N GLY A 35 -5.99 -6.61 4.30
CA GLY A 35 -6.60 -7.87 4.73
C GLY A 35 -6.93 -7.90 6.23
N MET A 36 -6.06 -7.31 7.07
CA MET A 36 -6.29 -7.20 8.51
C MET A 36 -7.34 -6.14 8.89
N VAL A 37 -7.44 -5.06 8.12
CA VAL A 37 -8.42 -3.98 8.35
C VAL A 37 -9.82 -4.38 7.91
N HIS A 38 -9.94 -5.19 6.85
CA HIS A 38 -11.22 -5.54 6.22
C HIS A 38 -11.64 -7.01 6.44
N ARG A 39 -11.21 -7.61 7.55
CA ARG A 39 -11.75 -8.88 8.06
C ARG A 39 -12.99 -8.63 8.90
N ASP A 40 -13.86 -9.63 9.05
CA ASP A 40 -15.15 -9.43 9.70
C ASP A 40 -15.02 -9.30 11.22
N THR A 41 -14.06 -10.03 11.82
CA THR A 41 -13.72 -9.89 13.25
C THR A 41 -12.21 -9.91 13.52
N ALA A 42 -11.80 -9.53 14.74
CA ALA A 42 -10.40 -9.45 15.12
C ALA A 42 -9.70 -10.82 15.22
N GLU A 43 -10.46 -11.91 15.28
CA GLU A 43 -9.99 -13.29 15.41
C GLU A 43 -9.86 -13.97 14.04
N GLU A 44 -10.47 -13.41 13.01
CA GLU A 44 -10.42 -13.96 11.66
C GLU A 44 -9.06 -13.76 11.00
N PRO A 45 -8.68 -14.67 10.08
CA PRO A 45 -7.52 -14.48 9.23
C PRO A 45 -7.67 -13.23 8.35
N PRO A 46 -6.55 -12.69 7.82
CA PRO A 46 -6.63 -11.59 6.86
C PRO A 46 -7.55 -11.91 5.68
N ASN A 47 -8.36 -10.92 5.27
CA ASN A 47 -9.27 -11.07 4.13
C ASN A 47 -8.51 -11.27 2.82
N SER A 48 -8.42 -12.52 2.38
CA SER A 48 -7.68 -12.92 1.17
C SER A 48 -8.21 -12.30 -0.12
N GLY A 49 -9.51 -11.98 -0.19
CA GLY A 49 -10.12 -11.30 -1.33
C GLY A 49 -9.63 -9.86 -1.47
N VAL A 50 -9.52 -9.15 -0.35
CA VAL A 50 -8.95 -7.80 -0.30
C VAL A 50 -7.45 -7.82 -0.63
N MET A 51 -6.70 -8.77 -0.07
CA MET A 51 -5.29 -8.94 -0.39
C MET A 51 -5.05 -9.14 -1.90
N ARG A 52 -5.86 -9.98 -2.55
CA ARG A 52 -5.79 -10.19 -4.01
C ARG A 52 -6.10 -8.91 -4.79
N THR A 53 -7.06 -8.11 -4.31
CA THR A 53 -7.40 -6.82 -4.93
C THR A 53 -6.21 -5.87 -4.87
N ILE A 54 -5.55 -5.74 -3.71
CA ILE A 54 -4.36 -4.90 -3.58
C ILE A 54 -3.23 -5.35 -4.51
N ARG A 55 -2.97 -6.66 -4.60
CA ARG A 55 -1.96 -7.17 -5.55
C ARG A 55 -2.30 -6.77 -6.99
N ARG A 56 -3.57 -6.78 -7.39
CA ARG A 56 -3.98 -6.35 -8.73
C ARG A 56 -3.77 -4.84 -8.94
N LEU A 57 -4.08 -4.01 -7.94
CA LEU A 57 -3.89 -2.56 -8.01
C LEU A 57 -2.41 -2.18 -8.05
N MET A 58 -1.55 -2.92 -7.34
CA MET A 58 -0.12 -2.62 -7.24
C MET A 58 0.76 -3.27 -8.33
N ASN A 59 0.16 -4.01 -9.28
CA ASN A 59 0.92 -4.78 -10.29
C ASN A 59 1.57 -3.91 -11.39
N GLY A 60 1.38 -2.57 -11.33
CA GLY A 60 2.01 -1.60 -12.24
C GLY A 60 1.35 -1.47 -13.62
N ASP A 61 0.36 -2.30 -13.91
CA ASP A 61 -0.43 -2.33 -15.15
C ASP A 61 -1.91 -1.99 -14.90
N TYR A 62 -2.27 -1.57 -13.68
CA TYR A 62 -3.60 -1.09 -13.35
C TYR A 62 -3.74 0.40 -13.76
N PRO A 63 -4.85 0.80 -14.41
CA PRO A 63 -4.93 2.09 -15.11
C PRO A 63 -4.96 3.34 -14.21
N PHE A 64 -5.20 3.19 -12.90
CA PHE A 64 -5.42 4.31 -11.98
C PHE A 64 -4.55 4.30 -10.74
N MET A 65 -3.72 3.29 -10.56
CA MET A 65 -2.91 3.09 -9.36
C MET A 65 -1.77 2.15 -9.66
N GLY A 66 -0.63 2.38 -9.03
CA GLY A 66 0.51 1.50 -9.05
C GLY A 66 1.56 1.87 -8.00
N PRO A 67 2.72 1.20 -8.03
CA PRO A 67 3.86 1.61 -7.22
C PRO A 67 4.25 3.07 -7.51
N HIS A 68 4.61 3.80 -6.46
CA HIS A 68 5.04 5.20 -6.51
C HIS A 68 3.95 6.26 -6.76
N ASP A 69 2.67 5.87 -6.75
CA ASP A 69 1.51 6.79 -6.79
C ASP A 69 1.06 7.28 -5.40
#